data_AF-A0A3B0CM82-F1
#
_entry.id   AF-A0A3B0CM82-F1
#
_cell.length_a   1.000
_cell.length_b   1.000
_cell.length_c   1.000
_cell.angle_alpha   90.00
_cell.angle_beta   90.00
_cell.angle_gamma   90.00
#
_symmetry.space_group_name_H-M   'P 1'
#
loop_
_entity.id
_entity.type
_entity.pdbx_description
1 polymer ?
#
loop_
_entity_poly.entity_id
_entity_poly.type
_entity_poly.pdbx_seq_one_letter_code
_entity_poly.pdbx_strand_id
1 'polypeptide(L)'
;MYQAMYVIHVLSALVLIFYILLPFLAGGAANRSTAIALSRGNRIGQYILVLAFLSGGYMVSKAEYSIPWMVIAVVLVLVMFAMTGMASKPFKALVKGDTAGGALRKLRVFTLISGVSYVLLLAMMLGPK
;
A
#
# COMPACT_ATOMS: atom_id res chain seq x y z
N MET A 1 6.21 -2.71 -25.33
CA MET A 1 5.27 -2.22 -24.29
C MET A 1 5.18 -3.16 -23.08
N TYR A 2 4.88 -4.45 -23.29
CA TYR A 2 4.69 -5.40 -22.17
C TYR A 2 5.89 -5.49 -21.21
N GLN A 3 7.11 -5.65 -21.74
CA GLN A 3 8.33 -5.71 -20.92
C GLN A 3 8.53 -4.46 -20.05
N ALA A 4 8.25 -3.27 -20.59
CA ALA A 4 8.34 -2.03 -19.82
C ALA A 4 7.30 -2.00 -18.68
N MET A 5 6.06 -2.41 -18.94
CA MET A 5 5.01 -2.47 -17.91
C MET A 5 5.32 -3.51 -16.84
N TYR A 6 5.89 -4.66 -17.23
CA TYR A 6 6.35 -5.68 -16.30
C TYR A 6 7.44 -5.14 -15.36
N VAL A 7 8.47 -4.47 -15.91
CA VAL A 7 9.53 -3.85 -15.10
C VAL A 7 8.95 -2.79 -14.15
N ILE A 8 8.07 -1.91 -14.64
CA ILE A 8 7.39 -0.91 -13.81
C ILE A 8 6.61 -1.58 -12.67
N HIS A 9 5.89 -2.66 -12.97
CA HIS A 9 5.10 -3.39 -11.98
C HIS A 9 5.97 -4.02 -10.90
N VAL A 10 7.04 -4.71 -11.29
CA VAL A 10 7.98 -5.35 -10.36
C VAL A 10 8.67 -4.31 -9.49
N LEU A 11 9.16 -3.21 -10.06
CA LEU A 11 9.76 -2.12 -9.28
C LEU A 11 8.75 -1.48 -8.31
N SER A 12 7.51 -1.31 -8.75
CA SER A 12 6.44 -0.80 -7.89
C SER A 12 6.17 -1.75 -6.73
N ALA A 13 6.11 -3.06 -7.00
CA ALA A 13 5.96 -4.09 -5.97
C ALA A 13 7.11 -4.05 -4.95
N LEU A 14 8.37 -3.93 -5.39
CA LEU A 14 9.50 -3.83 -4.48
C LEU A 14 9.37 -2.61 -3.53
N VAL A 15 8.98 -1.45 -4.06
CA VAL A 15 8.77 -0.25 -3.24
C VAL A 15 7.58 -0.41 -2.30
N LEU A 16 6.50 -1.09 -2.71
CA LEU A 16 5.31 -1.32 -1.89
C LEU A 16 5.53 -2.26 -0.70
N ILE A 17 6.68 -2.97 -0.63
CA ILE A 17 7.11 -3.68 0.60
C ILE A 17 7.14 -2.74 1.81
N PHE A 18 7.33 -1.43 1.58
CA PHE A 18 7.13 -0.40 2.60
C PHE A 18 5.84 -0.57 3.41
N TYR A 19 4.72 -0.94 2.79
CA TYR A 19 3.44 -1.11 3.48
C TYR A 19 3.39 -2.32 4.41
N ILE A 20 4.25 -3.32 4.22
CA ILE A 20 4.42 -4.44 5.16
C ILE A 20 5.11 -3.95 6.43
N LEU A 21 6.10 -3.07 6.28
CA LEU A 21 6.89 -2.54 7.40
C LEU A 21 6.17 -1.42 8.15
N LEU A 22 5.30 -0.67 7.45
CA LEU A 22 4.64 0.51 7.96
C LEU A 22 3.88 0.33 9.30
N PRO A 23 3.12 -0.76 9.58
CA PRO A 23 2.49 -0.95 10.89
C PRO A 23 3.47 -1.03 12.07
N PHE A 24 4.68 -1.56 11.84
CA PHE A 24 5.73 -1.64 12.85
C PHE A 24 6.40 -0.27 13.04
N LEU A 25 6.64 0.45 11.94
CA LEU A 25 7.20 1.80 11.96
C LEU A 25 6.21 2.84 12.53
N ALA A 26 4.90 2.59 12.42
CA ALA A 26 3.87 3.52 12.88
C ALA A 26 3.99 3.88 14.35
N GLY A 27 4.55 3.01 15.21
CA GLY A 27 4.82 3.34 16.62
C GLY A 27 5.76 4.53 16.81
N GLY A 28 6.75 4.68 15.92
CA GLY A 28 7.67 5.82 15.93
C GLY A 28 7.01 7.14 15.56
N ALA A 29 5.81 7.13 14.97
CA ALA A 29 5.09 8.33 14.55
C ALA A 29 4.57 9.19 15.72
N ALA A 30 4.74 8.75 16.97
CA ALA A 30 4.59 9.65 18.13
C ALA A 30 5.64 10.76 18.14
N ASN A 31 6.82 10.53 17.56
CA ASN A 31 7.78 11.57 17.26
C ASN A 31 7.39 12.30 15.96
N ARG A 32 7.36 13.64 16.01
CA ARG A 32 6.98 14.49 14.88
C ARG A 32 7.86 14.28 13.64
N SER A 33 9.18 14.13 13.79
CA SER A 33 10.07 13.96 12.63
C SER A 33 9.78 12.63 11.91
N THR A 34 9.58 11.57 12.68
CA THR A 34 9.15 10.26 12.17
C THR A 34 7.77 10.32 11.53
N ALA A 35 6.81 11.03 12.15
CA ALA A 35 5.47 11.23 11.58
C ALA A 35 5.54 11.92 10.21
N ILE A 36 6.40 12.93 10.06
CA ILE A 36 6.63 13.63 8.78
C ILE A 36 7.22 12.66 7.75
N ALA A 37 8.26 11.91 8.13
CA ALA A 37 8.93 10.96 7.23
C ALA A 37 7.96 9.87 6.74
N LEU A 38 7.22 9.24 7.67
CA LEU A 38 6.25 8.19 7.33
C LEU A 38 5.06 8.75 6.54
N SER A 39 4.61 9.97 6.83
CA SER A 39 3.54 10.61 6.04
C SER A 39 3.96 10.86 4.60
N ARG A 40 5.20 11.30 4.37
CA ARG A 40 5.78 11.46 3.03
C ARG A 40 5.94 10.10 2.34
N GLY A 41 6.45 9.10 3.05
CA GLY A 41 6.55 7.72 2.58
C GLY A 41 5.20 7.15 2.14
N ASN A 42 4.15 7.33 2.94
CA ASN A 42 2.79 6.93 2.57
C ASN A 42 2.30 7.62 1.29
N ARG A 43 2.59 8.91 1.11
CA ARG A 43 2.23 9.62 -0.12
C ARG A 43 2.97 9.10 -1.35
N ILE A 44 4.27 8.84 -1.22
CA ILE A 44 5.06 8.20 -2.29
C ILE A 44 4.47 6.82 -2.61
N GLY A 45 4.24 6.00 -1.59
CA GLY A 45 3.64 4.68 -1.73
C GLY A 45 2.27 4.71 -2.41
N GLN A 46 1.45 5.74 -2.19
CA GLN A 46 0.17 5.90 -2.91
C GLN A 46 0.35 6.13 -4.40
N TYR A 47 1.31 6.98 -4.80
CA TYR A 47 1.61 7.17 -6.23
C TYR A 47 2.16 5.89 -6.87
N ILE A 48 3.03 5.17 -6.15
CA ILE A 48 3.53 3.87 -6.61
C ILE A 48 2.41 2.83 -6.69
N LEU A 49 1.44 2.86 -5.78
CA LEU A 49 0.26 1.99 -5.83
C LEU A 49 -0.58 2.25 -7.09
N VAL A 50 -0.71 3.51 -7.52
CA VAL A 50 -1.31 3.84 -8.82
C VAL A 50 -0.52 3.23 -9.97
N LEU A 51 0.82 3.36 -9.97
CA LEU A 51 1.66 2.75 -11.00
C LEU A 51 1.52 1.22 -11.02
N ALA A 52 1.49 0.58 -9.86
CA ALA A 52 1.30 -0.86 -9.74
C ALA A 52 -0.07 -1.29 -10.28
N PHE A 53 -1.13 -0.54 -9.97
CA PHE A 53 -2.48 -0.83 -10.45
C PHE A 53 -2.58 -0.70 -11.97
N LEU A 54 -2.04 0.36 -12.55
CA LEU A 54 -2.09 0.58 -14.00
C LEU A 54 -1.24 -0.45 -14.77
N SER A 55 -0.01 -0.69 -14.31
CA SER A 55 0.88 -1.69 -14.94
C SER A 55 0.35 -3.12 -14.77
N GLY A 56 -0.21 -3.45 -13.60
CA GLY A 56 -0.85 -4.75 -13.34
C GLY A 56 -2.10 -4.95 -14.20
N GLY A 57 -2.98 -3.94 -14.26
CA GLY A 57 -4.17 -3.96 -15.11
C GLY A 57 -3.83 -4.13 -16.59
N TYR A 58 -2.76 -3.48 -17.06
CA TYR A 58 -2.25 -3.70 -18.41
C TYR A 58 -1.82 -5.16 -18.63
N MET A 59 -1.03 -5.75 -17.71
CA MET A 59 -0.58 -7.14 -17.85
C MET A 59 -1.74 -8.14 -17.82
N VAL A 60 -2.71 -7.93 -16.92
CA VAL A 60 -3.94 -8.73 -16.84
C VAL A 60 -4.74 -8.66 -18.14
N SER A 61 -4.79 -7.50 -18.82
CA SER A 61 -5.46 -7.38 -20.12
C SER A 61 -4.80 -8.16 -21.27
N LYS A 62 -3.60 -8.71 -21.05
CA LYS A 62 -2.79 -9.43 -22.05
C LYS A 62 -2.57 -10.90 -21.72
N ALA A 63 -3.12 -11.39 -20.61
CA ALA A 63 -2.99 -12.75 -20.15
C ALA A 63 -4.37 -13.32 -19.79
N GLU A 64 -4.47 -14.65 -19.79
CA GLU A 64 -5.68 -15.35 -19.40
C GLU A 64 -5.60 -15.69 -17.91
N TYR A 65 -6.23 -14.88 -17.07
CA TYR A 65 -6.39 -15.14 -15.64
C TYR A 65 -7.85 -15.46 -15.33
N SER A 66 -8.08 -16.30 -14.31
CA SER A 66 -9.43 -16.58 -13.86
C SER A 66 -10.15 -15.32 -13.34
N ILE A 67 -11.45 -15.20 -13.64
CA ILE A 67 -12.28 -14.09 -13.15
C ILE A 67 -12.21 -13.94 -11.62
N PRO A 68 -12.29 -15.02 -10.81
CA PRO A 68 -12.17 -14.90 -9.36
C PRO A 68 -10.82 -14.30 -8.92
N TRP A 69 -9.71 -14.70 -9.54
CA TRP A 69 -8.39 -14.15 -9.20
C TRP A 69 -8.31 -12.67 -9.51
N MET A 70 -8.79 -12.25 -10.69
CA MET A 70 -8.79 -10.83 -11.09
C MET A 70 -9.61 -9.97 -10.11
N VAL A 71 -10.80 -10.45 -9.75
CA VAL A 71 -11.69 -9.74 -8.80
C VAL A 71 -11.02 -9.58 -7.45
N ILE A 72 -10.44 -10.66 -6.90
CA ILE A 72 -9.77 -10.60 -5.59
C ILE A 72 -8.56 -9.66 -5.65
N ALA A 73 -7.75 -9.72 -6.72
CA ALA A 73 -6.59 -8.84 -6.88
C ALA A 73 -7.00 -7.36 -6.92
N VAL A 74 -8.04 -7.01 -7.70
CA VAL A 74 -8.55 -5.64 -7.75
C VAL A 74 -9.09 -5.19 -6.39
N VAL A 75 -9.87 -6.02 -5.70
CA VAL A 75 -10.41 -5.70 -4.37
C VAL A 75 -9.30 -5.44 -3.37
N LEU A 76 -8.25 -6.26 -3.34
CA LEU A 76 -7.11 -6.05 -2.44
C LEU A 76 -6.37 -4.73 -2.73
N VAL A 77 -6.19 -4.38 -4.00
CA VAL A 77 -5.60 -3.08 -4.39
C VAL A 77 -6.50 -1.92 -3.96
N LEU A 78 -7.82 -2.03 -4.12
CA LEU A 78 -8.78 -1.01 -3.67
C LEU A 78 -8.77 -0.85 -2.15
N VAL A 79 -8.66 -1.94 -1.40
CA VAL A 79 -8.47 -1.89 0.06
C VAL A 79 -7.19 -1.12 0.38
N MET A 80 -6.07 -1.38 -0.29
CA MET A 80 -4.85 -0.60 -0.09
C MET A 80 -5.04 0.89 -0.39
N PHE A 81 -5.71 1.26 -1.48
CA PHE A 81 -6.02 2.67 -1.77
C PHE A 81 -6.83 3.32 -0.64
N ALA A 82 -7.88 2.65 -0.17
CA ALA A 82 -8.73 3.14 0.91
C ALA A 82 -7.95 3.29 2.22
N MET A 83 -7.21 2.26 2.64
CA MET A 83 -6.51 2.24 3.92
C MET A 83 -5.37 3.27 3.97
N THR A 84 -4.55 3.34 2.92
CA THR A 84 -3.45 4.31 2.83
C THR A 84 -3.97 5.75 2.69
N GLY A 85 -5.09 5.92 1.98
CA GLY A 85 -5.85 7.17 1.91
C GLY A 85 -6.30 7.64 3.29
N MET A 86 -7.00 6.77 4.02
CA MET A 86 -7.48 7.05 5.38
C MET A 86 -6.34 7.29 6.38
N ALA A 87 -5.19 6.62 6.23
CA ALA A 87 -3.99 6.83 7.04
C ALA A 87 -3.42 8.26 6.95
N SER A 88 -3.72 9.00 5.89
CA SER A 88 -3.29 10.39 5.74
C SER A 88 -3.84 11.31 6.84
N LYS A 89 -5.04 11.05 7.36
CA LYS A 89 -5.64 11.84 8.44
C LYS A 89 -4.90 11.70 9.79
N PRO A 90 -4.71 10.49 10.35
CA PRO A 90 -3.94 10.33 11.58
C PRO A 90 -2.47 10.77 11.41
N PHE A 91 -1.85 10.57 10.24
CA PHE A 91 -0.52 11.14 9.99
C PHE A 91 -0.49 12.66 10.15
N LYS A 92 -1.43 13.38 9.54
CA LYS A 92 -1.53 14.84 9.66
C LYS A 92 -1.75 15.28 11.11
N ALA A 93 -2.49 14.52 11.91
CA ALA A 93 -2.69 14.80 13.33
C ALA A 93 -1.38 14.66 14.11
N LEU A 94 -0.66 13.54 13.93
CA LEU A 94 0.63 13.27 14.58
C LEU A 94 1.70 14.30 14.19
N VAL A 95 1.74 14.73 12.92
CA VAL A 95 2.64 15.81 12.44
C VAL A 95 2.37 17.14 13.13
N LYS A 96 1.11 17.40 13.53
CA LYS A 96 0.71 18.59 14.30
C LYS A 96 0.98 18.45 15.80
N GLY A 97 1.53 17.32 16.26
CA GLY A 97 1.85 17.08 17.67
C GLY A 97 0.71 16.48 18.48
N ASP A 98 -0.25 15.82 17.83
CA ASP A 98 -1.29 15.07 18.55
C ASP A 98 -0.65 13.94 19.38
N THR A 99 -0.70 14.08 20.70
CA THR A 99 -0.21 13.07 21.65
C THR A 99 -1.30 12.09 22.09
N ALA A 100 -2.55 12.29 21.64
CA ALA A 100 -3.63 11.37 21.94
C ALA A 100 -3.39 10.02 21.23
N GLY A 101 -3.36 8.93 22.01
CA GLY A 101 -3.11 7.58 21.50
C GLY A 101 -4.10 7.11 20.42
N GLY A 102 -5.22 7.81 20.23
CA GLY A 102 -6.21 7.51 19.20
C GLY A 102 -5.69 7.66 17.76
N ALA A 103 -4.91 8.69 17.46
CA ALA A 103 -4.34 8.87 16.12
C ALA A 103 -3.33 7.76 15.80
N LEU A 104 -2.48 7.41 16.75
CA LEU A 104 -1.51 6.33 16.63
C LEU A 104 -2.18 4.96 16.43
N ARG A 105 -3.25 4.68 17.18
CA ARG A 105 -4.04 3.44 17.06
C ARG A 105 -4.68 3.32 15.68
N LYS A 106 -5.35 4.38 15.21
CA LYS A 106 -5.95 4.41 13.87
C LYS A 106 -4.89 4.21 12.78
N LEU A 107 -3.75 4.90 12.92
CA LEU A 107 -2.64 4.75 11.99
C LEU A 107 -2.20 3.28 11.90
N ARG A 108 -1.90 2.65 13.05
CA ARG A 108 -1.48 1.24 13.10
C ARG A 108 -2.49 0.30 12.42
N VAL A 109 -3.78 0.44 12.72
CA VAL A 109 -4.83 -0.38 12.11
C VAL A 109 -4.85 -0.20 10.60
N PHE A 110 -4.85 1.04 10.12
CA PHE A 110 -4.91 1.31 8.68
C PHE A 110 -3.68 0.76 7.94
N THR A 111 -2.50 0.95 8.50
CA THR A 111 -1.25 0.46 7.90
C THR A 111 -1.13 -1.06 8.00
N LEU A 112 -1.69 -1.68 9.05
CA LEU A 112 -1.72 -3.13 9.19
C LEU A 112 -2.59 -3.78 8.13
N ILE A 113 -3.82 -3.27 7.95
CA ILE A 113 -4.73 -3.80 6.91
C ILE A 113 -4.09 -3.62 5.52
N SER A 114 -3.50 -2.46 5.23
CA SER A 114 -2.79 -2.25 3.97
C SER A 114 -1.61 -3.22 3.79
N GLY A 115 -0.84 -3.49 4.84
CA GLY A 115 0.28 -4.43 4.79
C GLY A 115 -0.18 -5.87 4.56
N VAL A 116 -1.22 -6.31 5.26
CA VAL A 116 -1.83 -7.64 5.07
C VAL A 116 -2.39 -7.78 3.66
N SER A 117 -3.13 -6.78 3.15
CA SER A 117 -3.63 -6.79 1.76
C SER A 117 -2.48 -6.92 0.75
N TYR A 118 -1.35 -6.27 1.02
CA TYR A 118 -0.18 -6.37 0.15
C TYR A 118 0.50 -7.75 0.20
N VAL A 119 0.61 -8.35 1.39
CA VAL A 119 1.11 -9.73 1.53
C VAL A 119 0.22 -10.72 0.77
N LEU A 120 -1.11 -10.55 0.85
CA LEU A 120 -2.05 -11.38 0.10
C LEU A 120 -1.90 -11.19 -1.41
N LEU A 121 -1.68 -9.97 -1.89
CA LEU A 121 -1.37 -9.70 -3.30
C LEU A 121 -0.10 -10.40 -3.76
N LEU A 122 0.99 -10.33 -2.97
CA LEU A 122 2.23 -11.03 -3.29
C LEU A 122 2.03 -12.54 -3.34
N ALA A 123 1.29 -13.11 -2.39
CA ALA A 123 0.95 -14.54 -2.40
C ALA A 123 0.17 -14.94 -3.66
N MET A 124 -0.78 -14.12 -4.09
CA MET A 124 -1.54 -14.34 -5.34
C MET A 124 -0.65 -14.28 -6.59
N MET A 125 0.42 -13.49 -6.58
CA MET A 125 1.38 -13.39 -7.69
C MET A 125 2.33 -14.59 -7.79
N LEU A 126 2.55 -15.35 -6.71
CA LEU A 126 3.41 -16.55 -6.72
C LEU A 126 2.76 -17.78 -7.35
N GLY A 127 1.43 -17.76 -7.53
CA GLY A 127 0.68 -18.83 -8.18
C GLY A 127 -0.57 -18.29 -8.88
N PRO A 128 -0.42 -17.45 -9.91
CA PRO A 128 -1.55 -16.82 -10.57
C PRO A 128 -2.36 -17.88 -11.32
N LYS A 129 -3.69 -17.86 -11.16
CA LYS A 129 -4.62 -18.82 -11.75
C LYS A 129 -5.83 -18.10 -12.34
#